data_AF-A0A4U6J366-F1
#
_entry.id   AF-A0A4U6J366-F1
#
_cell.length_a   1.000
_cell.length_b   1.000
_cell.length_c   1.000
_cell.angle_alpha   90.00
_cell.angle_beta   90.00
_cell.angle_gamma   90.00
#
_symmetry.space_group_name_H-M   'P 1'
#
loop_
_entity.id
_entity.type
_entity.pdbx_description
1 polymer ?
#
loop_
_entity_poly.entity_id
_entity_poly.type
_entity_poly.pdbx_seq_one_letter_code
_entity_poly.pdbx_strand_id
1 'polypeptide(L)' 'MIAHHGEAKTEEWLRGVKANLARKATGGDRDVARDILGGICDIGLANSYYVGHMKNAKEGSDARQWGDAI' A
#
# COMPACT_ATOMS: atom_id res chain seq x y z
N MET A 1 12.47 11.89 2.33
CA MET A 1 13.52 11.63 1.32
C MET A 1 14.35 12.87 1.02
N ILE A 2 13.80 13.94 0.41
CA ILE A 2 14.59 15.12 -0.01
C ILE A 2 15.38 15.74 1.14
N ALA A 3 14.75 16.06 2.27
CA ALA A 3 15.41 16.69 3.41
C ALA A 3 16.54 15.85 4.04
N HIS A 4 16.53 14.52 3.85
CA HIS A 4 17.52 13.61 4.44
C HIS A 4 18.56 13.11 3.44
N HIS A 5 18.22 13.06 2.14
CA HIS A 5 19.04 12.40 1.12
C HIS A 5 19.24 13.23 -0.16
N GLY A 6 18.64 14.42 -0.25
CA GLY A 6 18.70 15.29 -1.42
C GLY A 6 17.78 14.87 -2.55
N GLU A 7 17.63 15.74 -3.54
CA GLU A 7 16.72 15.54 -4.68
C GLU A 7 17.18 14.39 -5.57
N ALA A 8 18.48 14.33 -5.93
CA ALA A 8 19.03 13.31 -6.81
C ALA A 8 18.76 11.87 -6.32
N LYS A 9 19.06 11.58 -5.05
CA LYS A 9 18.78 10.26 -4.46
C LYS A 9 17.28 9.98 -4.32
N THR A 10 16.48 11.02 -4.10
CA THR A 10 15.02 10.86 -4.03
C THR A 10 14.45 10.48 -5.39
N GLU A 11 14.94 11.09 -6.47
CA GLU A 11 14.51 10.76 -7.82
C GLU A 11 14.89 9.33 -8.20
N GLU A 12 16.13 8.91 -7.92
CA GLU A 12 16.58 7.53 -8.13
C GLU A 12 15.68 6.53 -7.39
N TRP A 13 15.39 6.80 -6.11
CA TRP A 13 14.51 5.96 -5.31
C TRP A 13 13.09 5.90 -5.89
N LEU A 14 12.50 7.06 -6.27
CA LEU A 14 11.16 7.11 -6.86
C LEU A 14 11.08 6.38 -8.21
N ARG A 15 12.15 6.43 -9.02
CA ARG A 15 12.24 5.64 -10.27
C ARG A 15 12.24 4.15 -9.97
N GLY A 16 12.95 3.71 -8.94
CA GLY A 16 12.92 2.34 -8.44
C GLY A 16 11.52 1.93 -7.96
N VAL A 17 10.87 2.76 -7.14
CA VAL A 17 9.49 2.52 -6.70
C VAL A 17 8.55 2.36 -7.89
N LYS A 18 8.63 3.27 -8.88
CA LYS A 18 7.81 3.23 -10.09
C LYS A 18 8.05 1.97 -10.91
N ALA A 19 9.30 1.56 -11.08
CA ALA A 19 9.67 0.37 -11.85
C ALA A 19 9.16 -0.93 -11.19
N ASN A 20 9.00 -0.92 -9.86
CA ASN A 20 8.56 -2.09 -9.08
C ASN A 20 7.05 -2.10 -8.79
N LEU A 21 6.26 -1.18 -9.36
CA LEU A 21 4.81 -1.24 -9.21
C LEU A 21 4.25 -2.45 -9.96
N ALA A 22 3.55 -3.33 -9.25
CA ALA A 22 2.93 -4.51 -9.85
C ALA A 22 1.81 -4.17 -10.85
N ARG A 23 1.23 -2.98 -10.74
CA ARG A 23 0.26 -2.41 -11.69
C ARG A 23 0.31 -0.89 -11.66
N LYS A 24 -0.38 -0.23 -12.60
CA LYS A 24 -0.54 1.24 -12.58
C LYS A 24 -1.17 1.68 -11.26
N ALA A 25 -0.54 2.66 -10.60
CA ALA A 25 -1.01 3.21 -9.34
C ALA A 25 -2.45 3.74 -9.46
N THR A 26 -3.33 3.27 -8.57
CA THR A 26 -4.74 3.65 -8.49
C THR A 26 -5.34 3.13 -7.18
N GLY A 27 -6.48 3.69 -6.76
CA GLY A 27 -7.06 3.46 -5.44
C GLY A 27 -6.34 4.25 -4.34
N GLY A 28 -6.61 3.91 -3.09
CA GLY A 28 -5.92 4.42 -1.91
C GLY A 28 -5.39 3.29 -1.01
N ASP A 29 -4.94 3.63 0.18
CA ASP A 29 -4.24 2.72 1.12
C ASP A 29 -4.98 1.40 1.43
N ARG A 30 -6.32 1.43 1.52
CA ARG A 30 -7.11 0.20 1.76
C ARG A 30 -7.13 -0.72 0.54
N ASP A 31 -7.05 -0.14 -0.66
CA ASP A 31 -6.99 -0.89 -1.91
C ASP A 31 -5.66 -1.64 -2.05
N VAL A 32 -4.60 -1.20 -1.37
CA VAL A 32 -3.34 -1.96 -1.28
C VAL A 32 -3.58 -3.30 -0.57
N ALA A 33 -4.32 -3.31 0.54
CA ALA A 33 -4.63 -4.55 1.26
C ALA A 33 -5.53 -5.48 0.43
N ARG A 34 -6.48 -4.91 -0.33
CA ARG A 34 -7.26 -5.65 -1.33
C ARG A 34 -6.35 -6.27 -2.39
N ASP A 35 -5.40 -5.50 -2.92
CA ASP A 35 -4.50 -5.97 -3.97
C ASP A 35 -3.55 -7.07 -3.47
N ILE A 36 -3.09 -6.98 -2.21
CA ILE A 36 -2.33 -8.06 -1.54
C ILE A 36 -3.19 -9.31 -1.42
N LEU A 37 -4.42 -9.19 -0.92
CA LEU A 37 -5.36 -10.31 -0.86
C LEU A 37 -5.61 -10.93 -2.26
N GLY A 38 -5.68 -10.10 -3.29
CA GLY A 38 -5.87 -10.51 -4.68
C GLY A 38 -4.62 -11.08 -5.35
N GLY A 39 -3.48 -11.16 -4.66
CA GLY A 39 -2.21 -11.65 -5.22
C GLY A 39 -1.63 -10.76 -6.32
N ILE A 40 -2.05 -9.49 -6.39
CA ILE A 40 -1.55 -8.52 -7.37
C ILE A 40 -0.16 -8.03 -6.95
N CYS A 41 0.07 -7.82 -5.66
CA CYS A 41 1.37 -7.42 -5.12
C CYS A 41 1.64 -8.07 -3.76
N ASP A 42 2.91 -8.15 -3.38
CA ASP A 42 3.32 -8.71 -2.09
C ASP A 42 3.48 -7.63 -1.00
N ILE A 43 3.76 -6.39 -1.41
CA ILE A 43 4.08 -5.26 -0.52
C ILE A 43 3.40 -4.00 -1.04
N GLY A 44 2.89 -3.17 -0.13
CA GLY A 44 2.52 -1.80 -0.45
C GLY A 44 2.59 -0.84 0.73
N LEU A 45 2.53 0.45 0.42
CA LEU A 45 2.65 1.55 1.38
C LEU A 45 1.25 2.03 1.78
N ALA A 46 1.01 2.13 3.08
CA ALA A 46 -0.24 2.60 3.64
C ALA A 46 -0.02 3.24 5.01
N ASN A 47 -0.89 4.16 5.38
CA ASN A 47 -0.95 4.69 6.74
C ASN A 47 -1.48 3.63 7.71
N SER A 48 -0.84 3.52 8.88
CA SER A 48 -1.15 2.51 9.90
C SER A 48 -2.59 2.56 10.40
N TYR A 49 -3.22 3.73 10.45
CA TYR A 49 -4.60 3.85 10.91
C TYR A 49 -5.60 3.08 10.02
N TYR A 50 -5.29 2.88 8.74
CA TYR A 50 -6.15 2.06 7.87
C TYR A 50 -6.12 0.57 8.25
N VAL A 51 -5.00 0.06 8.77
CA VAL A 51 -4.95 -1.29 9.35
C VAL A 51 -5.95 -1.40 10.50
N GLY A 52 -5.93 -0.41 11.40
CA GLY A 52 -6.89 -0.31 12.50
C GLY A 52 -8.34 -0.25 12.01
N HIS A 53 -8.65 0.58 11.01
CA HIS A 53 -10.01 0.67 10.48
C HIS A 53 -10.48 -0.65 9.84
N MET A 54 -9.62 -1.32 9.07
CA MET A 54 -9.96 -2.57 8.38
C MET A 54 -10.12 -3.74 9.35
N LYS A 55 -9.14 -3.93 10.26
CA LYS A 55 -9.19 -4.97 11.31
C LYS A 55 -10.26 -4.74 12.37
N ASN A 56 -10.91 -3.57 12.41
CA ASN A 56 -12.06 -3.29 13.27
C ASN A 56 -13.38 -3.09 12.48
N ALA A 57 -13.36 -3.28 11.16
CA ALA A 57 -14.58 -3.22 10.35
C ALA A 57 -15.56 -4.34 10.74
N LYS A 58 -16.83 -4.22 10.34
CA LYS A 58 -17.83 -5.26 10.60
C LYS A 58 -17.36 -6.60 10.03
N GLU A 59 -17.48 -7.68 10.81
CA GLU A 59 -17.19 -9.03 10.33
C GLU A 59 -18.00 -9.36 9.06
N GLY A 60 -17.35 -10.03 8.11
CA GLY A 60 -17.93 -10.34 6.80
C GLY A 60 -17.93 -9.19 5.79
N SER A 61 -17.50 -7.98 6.16
CA SER A 61 -17.30 -6.88 5.19
C SER A 61 -16.00 -7.03 4.40
N ASP A 62 -15.96 -6.49 3.19
CA ASP A 62 -14.74 -6.43 2.37
C ASP A 62 -13.58 -5.80 3.13
N ALA A 63 -13.82 -4.70 3.85
CA ALA A 63 -12.79 -4.04 4.63
C ALA A 63 -12.21 -4.95 5.73
N ARG A 64 -13.02 -5.81 6.35
CA ARG A 64 -12.51 -6.81 7.30
C ARG A 64 -11.67 -7.86 6.59
N GLN A 65 -12.14 -8.40 5.47
CA GLN A 65 -11.39 -9.39 4.68
C GLN A 65 -10.04 -8.85 4.19
N TRP A 66 -9.99 -7.61 3.72
CA TRP A 66 -8.73 -6.97 3.30
C TRP A 66 -7.79 -6.77 4.50
N GLY A 67 -8.35 -6.40 5.67
CA GLY A 67 -7.60 -6.27 6.91
C GLY A 67 -7.04 -7.59 7.44
N ASP A 68 -7.68 -8.73 7.16
CA ASP A 68 -7.20 -10.05 7.58
C ASP A 68 -6.06 -10.58 6.68
N ALA A 69 -5.90 -10.00 5.48
CA ALA A 69 -4.86 -10.37 4.52
C ALA A 69 -3.49 -9.73 4.80
N ILE A 70 -3.42 -8.75 5.71
CA ILE A 70 -2.21 -8.00 6.10
C ILE A 70 -1.99 -8.03 7.61
#